data_AF-A0A7J8DZV5-F1
#
_entry.id   AF-A0A7J8DZV5-F1
#
_cell.length_a   1.000
_cell.length_b   1.000
_cell.length_c   1.000
_cell.angle_alpha   90.00
_cell.angle_beta   90.00
_cell.angle_gamma   90.00
#
_symmetry.space_group_name_H-M   'P 1'
#
loop_
_entity.id
_entity.type
_entity.pdbx_description
1 polymer ?
#
loop_
_entity_poly.entity_id
_entity_poly.type
_entity_poly.pdbx_seq_one_letter_code
_entity_poly.pdbx_strand_id
1 'polypeptide(L)'
;MAAACGPGTDRRSLLLGLLLLLLITSPTLGWNDADRILLRDIKALTLHHDRYTTSRRLDPVPQLKCVGGTAGCDSYTPKVIQCQNKGWDGYDVQVIFIMLVTV
;
A
#
# COMPACT_ATOMS: atom_id res chain seq x y z
N MET A 1 -32.60 60.85 -20.24
CA MET A 1 -33.13 59.53 -20.66
C MET A 1 -31.93 58.63 -20.95
N ALA A 2 -31.53 57.78 -20.01
CA ALA A 2 -30.43 56.83 -20.21
C ALA A 2 -31.02 55.42 -20.20
N ALA A 3 -30.92 54.72 -21.34
CA ALA A 3 -31.41 53.37 -21.53
C ALA A 3 -30.40 52.37 -20.92
N ALA A 4 -30.83 51.62 -19.91
CA ALA A 4 -30.07 50.49 -19.40
C ALA A 4 -30.34 49.27 -20.30
N CYS A 5 -29.33 48.86 -21.07
CA CYS A 5 -29.36 47.63 -21.86
C CYS A 5 -28.79 46.50 -20.99
N GLY A 6 -29.65 45.66 -20.41
CA GLY A 6 -29.24 44.47 -19.64
C GLY A 6 -28.91 43.29 -20.57
N PRO A 7 -27.94 42.42 -20.22
CA PRO A 7 -27.53 41.32 -21.08
C PRO A 7 -28.56 40.19 -21.03
N GLY A 8 -29.04 39.76 -22.19
CA GLY A 8 -29.87 38.56 -22.34
C GLY A 8 -29.07 37.32 -21.97
N THR A 9 -29.37 36.72 -20.82
CA THR A 9 -28.73 35.50 -20.32
C THR A 9 -29.30 34.28 -21.05
N ASP A 10 -28.65 33.92 -22.16
CA ASP A 10 -29.00 32.73 -22.95
C ASP A 10 -28.82 31.46 -22.10
N ARG A 11 -29.90 30.70 -21.92
CA ARG A 11 -29.94 29.41 -21.18
C ARG A 11 -28.87 28.44 -21.67
N ARG A 12 -28.47 28.55 -22.93
CA ARG A 12 -27.36 27.76 -23.52
C ARG A 12 -26.00 28.15 -22.95
N SER A 13 -25.78 29.44 -22.68
CA SER A 13 -24.54 29.94 -22.06
C SER A 13 -24.37 29.43 -20.63
N LEU A 14 -25.46 29.38 -19.85
CA LEU A 14 -25.47 28.80 -18.51
C LEU A 14 -25.19 27.29 -18.53
N LEU A 15 -25.75 26.57 -19.50
CA LEU A 15 -25.51 25.13 -19.68
C LEU A 15 -24.06 24.84 -20.11
N LEU A 16 -23.49 25.64 -21.01
CA LEU A 16 -22.09 25.54 -21.40
C LEU A 16 -21.14 25.87 -20.25
N GLY A 17 -21.46 26.89 -19.45
CA GLY A 17 -20.69 27.23 -18.23
C GLY A 17 -20.74 26.10 -17.19
N LEU A 18 -21.90 25.50 -16.97
CA LEU A 18 -22.07 24.38 -16.04
C LEU A 18 -21.35 23.11 -16.53
N LEU A 19 -21.42 22.83 -17.83
CA LEU A 19 -20.71 21.69 -18.43
C LEU A 19 -19.19 21.87 -18.30
N LEU A 20 -18.68 23.07 -18.59
CA LEU A 20 -17.27 23.38 -18.45
C LEU A 20 -16.81 23.21 -16.99
N LEU A 21 -17.61 23.66 -16.02
CA LEU A 21 -17.33 23.52 -14.58
C LEU A 21 -17.23 22.04 -14.14
N LEU A 22 -18.05 21.16 -14.72
CA LEU A 22 -18.05 19.72 -14.42
C LEU A 22 -16.79 19.00 -14.95
N LEU A 23 -16.21 19.48 -16.06
CA LEU A 23 -14.96 18.93 -16.61
C LEU A 23 -13.71 19.33 -15.80
N ILE A 24 -13.73 20.49 -15.13
CA ILE A 24 -12.60 20.96 -14.28
C ILE A 24 -12.60 20.30 -12.92
N THR A 25 -13.74 19.81 -12.43
CA THR A 25 -13.82 18.94 -11.25
C THR A 25 -13.39 17.52 -11.63
N SER A 26 -12.12 17.37 -11.99
CA SER A 26 -11.47 16.06 -12.04
C SER A 26 -11.45 15.51 -10.61
N PRO A 27 -12.10 14.38 -10.30
CA PRO A 27 -11.87 13.73 -9.03
C PRO A 27 -10.42 13.24 -9.07
N THR A 28 -9.52 13.92 -8.35
CA THR A 28 -8.15 13.46 -8.12
C THR A 28 -8.21 12.22 -7.20
N LEU A 29 -8.65 11.09 -7.75
CA LEU A 29 -8.63 9.77 -7.13
C LEU A 29 -7.19 9.24 -7.20
N GLY A 30 -6.30 9.79 -6.38
CA GLY A 30 -4.87 9.44 -6.51
C GLY A 30 -4.00 9.59 -5.28
N TRP A 31 -4.55 9.83 -4.09
CA TRP A 31 -3.71 10.12 -2.91
C TRP A 31 -3.89 9.18 -1.70
N ASN A 32 -4.73 8.16 -1.80
CA ASN A 32 -4.92 7.21 -0.70
C ASN A 32 -4.35 5.85 -1.07
N ASP A 33 -3.02 5.75 -1.16
CA ASP A 33 -2.33 4.45 -1.21
C ASP A 33 -2.40 3.80 0.19
N ALA A 34 -3.54 3.19 0.53
CA ALA A 34 -3.77 2.55 1.83
C ALA A 34 -2.72 1.45 2.16
N ASP A 35 -2.06 0.90 1.15
CA ASP A 35 -1.11 -0.20 1.29
C ASP A 35 0.33 0.26 1.56
N ARG A 36 0.60 1.57 1.64
CA ARG A 36 1.97 2.06 1.85
C ARG A 36 2.24 2.28 3.33
N ILE A 37 2.91 1.32 3.95
CA ILE A 37 3.41 1.41 5.32
C ILE A 37 4.91 1.66 5.29
N LEU A 38 5.40 2.52 6.18
CA LEU A 38 6.82 2.78 6.29
C LEU A 38 7.49 1.65 7.08
N LEU A 39 8.60 1.11 6.55
CA LEU A 39 9.26 -0.08 7.12
C LEU A 39 9.65 0.09 8.60
N ARG A 40 9.99 1.32 9.01
CA ARG A 40 10.33 1.66 10.40
C ARG A 40 9.15 1.51 11.38
N ASP A 41 7.92 1.62 10.90
CA ASP A 41 6.71 1.57 11.74
C ASP A 41 6.20 0.12 11.89
N ILE A 42 6.83 -0.84 11.20
CA ILE A 42 6.48 -2.26 11.31
C ILE A 42 7.07 -2.82 12.61
N LYS A 43 6.18 -3.21 13.53
CA LYS A 43 6.55 -3.79 14.83
C LYS A 43 6.90 -5.28 14.72
N ALA A 44 6.11 -6.03 13.97
CA ALA A 44 6.29 -7.46 13.78
C ALA A 44 5.76 -7.90 12.41
N LEU A 45 6.40 -8.90 11.81
CA LEU A 45 5.93 -9.60 10.63
C LEU A 45 5.64 -11.05 10.98
N THR A 46 4.47 -11.55 10.60
CA THR A 46 4.14 -12.97 10.71
C THR A 46 4.14 -13.55 9.30
N LEU A 47 5.06 -14.49 9.06
CA LEU A 47 5.26 -15.12 7.77
C LEU A 47 4.71 -16.55 7.81
N HIS A 48 4.00 -16.93 6.76
CA HIS A 48 3.37 -18.24 6.63
C HIS A 48 3.96 -19.02 5.44
N HIS A 49 4.18 -20.32 5.61
CA HIS A 49 4.73 -21.18 4.55
C HIS A 49 3.81 -21.35 3.33
N ASP A 50 2.50 -21.22 3.52
CA ASP A 50 1.46 -21.45 2.51
C ASP A 50 0.98 -20.15 1.85
N ARG A 51 1.66 -19.02 2.09
CA ARG A 51 1.26 -17.70 1.57
C ARG A 51 2.36 -17.05 0.74
N TYR A 52 1.94 -16.21 -0.19
CA TYR A 52 2.81 -15.40 -1.05
C TYR A 52 2.82 -13.94 -0.62
N THR A 53 3.89 -13.23 -0.98
CA THR A 53 4.02 -11.79 -0.75
C THR A 53 3.14 -11.00 -1.70
N THR A 54 2.60 -9.87 -1.22
CA THR A 54 1.85 -8.93 -2.04
C THR A 54 2.84 -7.99 -2.74
N SER A 55 3.15 -8.27 -4.00
CA SER A 55 4.07 -7.46 -4.80
C SER A 55 3.35 -6.84 -5.99
N ARG A 56 3.62 -5.54 -6.23
CA ARG A 56 3.09 -4.79 -7.38
C ARG A 56 4.08 -4.65 -8.53
N ARG A 57 5.38 -4.75 -8.25
CA ARG A 57 6.47 -4.50 -9.23
C ARG A 57 7.18 -5.77 -9.68
N LEU A 58 7.15 -6.80 -8.84
CA LEU A 58 7.83 -8.09 -9.04
C LEU A 58 6.83 -9.23 -8.90
N ASP A 59 7.19 -10.41 -9.39
CA ASP A 59 6.38 -11.60 -9.20
C ASP A 59 6.22 -11.93 -7.70
N PRO A 60 5.02 -12.35 -7.26
CA PRO A 60 4.80 -12.82 -5.90
C PRO A 60 5.76 -13.96 -5.53
N VAL A 61 6.45 -13.83 -4.40
CA VAL A 61 7.35 -14.86 -3.87
C VAL A 61 6.75 -15.50 -2.61
N PRO A 62 7.07 -16.77 -2.30
CA PRO A 62 6.65 -17.37 -1.04
C PRO A 62 7.13 -16.54 0.15
N GLN A 63 6.25 -16.33 1.15
CA GLN A 63 6.60 -15.55 2.35
C GLN A 63 7.68 -16.25 3.20
N LEU A 64 7.69 -17.58 3.18
CA LEU A 64 8.68 -18.38 3.86
C LEU A 64 9.21 -19.46 2.92
N LYS A 65 10.53 -19.52 2.76
CA LYS A 65 11.21 -20.51 1.95
C LYS A 65 12.45 -21.01 2.67
N CYS A 66 12.55 -22.33 2.83
CA CYS A 66 13.79 -22.95 3.27
C CYS A 66 14.79 -22.93 2.10
N VAL A 67 15.96 -22.33 2.33
CA VAL A 67 17.02 -22.19 1.29
C VAL A 67 18.24 -23.06 1.56
N GLY A 68 18.21 -23.89 2.61
CA GLY A 68 19.30 -24.78 3.02
C GLY A 68 19.74 -24.56 4.47
N GLY A 69 20.78 -25.27 4.88
CA GLY A 69 21.35 -25.26 6.23
C GLY A 69 21.93 -26.62 6.60
N THR A 70 22.73 -26.68 7.66
CA THR A 70 23.38 -27.92 8.11
C THR A 70 22.39 -29.05 8.45
N ALA A 71 21.17 -28.68 8.87
CA ALA A 71 20.09 -29.62 9.20
C ALA A 71 19.17 -29.97 8.01
N GLY A 72 19.43 -29.42 6.82
CA GLY A 72 18.58 -29.59 5.64
C GLY A 72 17.17 -29.00 5.78
N CYS A 73 16.40 -29.05 4.69
CA CYS A 73 15.00 -28.61 4.67
C CYS A 73 13.99 -29.75 4.93
N ASP A 74 14.46 -31.00 4.99
CA ASP A 74 13.62 -32.20 5.15
C ASP A 74 13.38 -32.57 6.62
N SER A 75 14.16 -32.00 7.54
CA SER A 75 14.08 -32.33 8.97
C SER A 75 12.83 -31.72 9.60
N TYR A 76 12.71 -30.40 9.56
CA TYR A 76 11.56 -29.68 10.07
C TYR A 76 11.53 -28.27 9.48
N THR A 77 10.40 -27.90 8.86
CA THR A 77 10.14 -26.53 8.39
C THR A 77 8.96 -25.94 9.16
N PRO A 78 9.16 -24.80 9.86
CA PRO A 78 8.06 -24.19 10.61
C PRO A 78 7.00 -23.65 9.65
N LYS A 79 5.73 -23.87 9.97
CA LYS A 79 4.60 -23.38 9.16
C LYS A 79 4.40 -21.87 9.29
N VAL A 80 4.76 -21.31 10.45
CA VAL A 80 4.60 -19.90 10.80
C VAL A 80 5.85 -19.43 11.53
N ILE A 81 6.36 -18.27 11.14
CA ILE A 81 7.44 -17.58 11.85
C ILE A 81 6.98 -16.18 12.19
N GLN A 82 7.27 -15.73 13.42
CA GLN A 82 7.06 -14.34 13.78
C GLN A 82 8.40 -13.64 13.94
N CYS A 83 8.56 -12.57 13.17
CA CYS A 83 9.71 -11.70 13.19
C CYS A 83 9.34 -10.43 13.95
N GLN A 84 10.17 -9.99 14.89
CA GLN A 84 9.98 -8.74 15.61
C GLN A 84 11.05 -7.72 15.23
N ASN A 85 10.64 -6.50 14.95
CA ASN A 85 11.56 -5.40 14.75
C ASN A 85 12.04 -4.91 16.13
N LYS A 86 13.33 -5.10 16.42
CA LYS A 86 13.97 -4.73 17.70
C LYS A 86 14.45 -3.29 17.75
N GLY A 87 14.44 -2.58 16.61
CA GLY A 87 14.85 -1.20 16.54
C GLY A 87 15.45 -0.85 15.18
N TRP A 88 15.62 0.45 14.95
CA TRP A 88 16.25 1.01 13.76
C TRP A 88 17.52 1.74 14.17
N ASP A 89 18.64 1.45 13.53
CA ASP A 89 19.95 2.06 13.85
C ASP A 89 20.27 3.32 13.01
N GLY A 90 19.31 3.77 12.19
CA GLY A 90 19.47 4.92 11.29
C GLY A 90 19.75 4.54 9.83
N TYR A 91 20.11 3.29 9.55
CA TYR A 91 20.27 2.76 8.19
C TYR A 91 19.39 1.52 7.97
N ASP A 92 19.32 0.60 8.93
CA ASP A 92 18.61 -0.68 8.79
C ASP A 92 17.72 -1.03 10.00
N VAL A 93 16.63 -1.74 9.72
CA VAL A 93 15.72 -2.27 10.74
C VAL A 93 16.23 -3.64 11.20
N GLN A 94 16.51 -3.78 12.50
CA GLN A 94 16.94 -5.06 13.05
C GLN A 94 15.73 -5.93 13.35
N VAL A 95 15.55 -6.95 12.51
CA VAL A 95 14.47 -7.92 12.65
C VAL A 95 15.02 -9.19 13.28
N ILE A 96 14.53 -9.55 14.46
CA ILE A 96 14.88 -10.83 15.11
C ILE A 96 13.80 -11.87 14.83
N PHE A 97 14.25 -13.09 14.51
CA PHE A 97 13.37 -14.23 14.34
C PHE A 97 12.99 -14.80 15.71
N ILE A 98 11.70 -14.77 16.02
CA ILE A 98 11.16 -15.56 17.11
C ILE A 98 10.55 -16.79 16.45
N MET A 99 11.24 -17.90 16.59
CA MET A 99 10.64 -19.19 16.30
C MET A 99 9.55 -19.37 17.36
N LEU A 100 8.31 -19.05 17.02
CA LEU A 100 7.14 -19.49 17.77
C LEU A 100 7.04 -20.99 17.57
N VAL A 101 7.96 -21.72 18.19
CA VAL A 101 7.67 -23.10 18.55
C VAL A 101 6.57 -22.96 19.60
N THR A 102 5.33 -23.15 19.18
CA THR A 102 4.28 -23.56 20.11
C THR A 102 4.74 -24.92 20.64
N VAL A 103 5.51 -24.88 21.73
CA VAL A 103 5.65 -26.01 22.66
C VAL A 103 4.44 -25.93 23.60
#